data_AF-A0A2S7ZPB0-F1
#
_entry.id   AF-A0A2S7ZPB0-F1
#
_cell.length_a   1.000
_cell.length_b   1.000
_cell.length_c   1.000
_cell.angle_alpha   90.00
_cell.angle_beta   90.00
_cell.angle_gamma   90.00
#
_symmetry.space_group_name_H-M   'P 1'
#
loop_
_entity.id
_entity.type
_entity.pdbx_description
1 polymer ?
#
loop_
_entity_poly.entity_id
_entity_poly.type
_entity_poly.pdbx_seq_one_letter_code
_entity_poly.pdbx_strand_id
1 'polypeptide(L)'
;MNAGRILCSILIGMYAIYIIRNNTITIASANTKRSLLLTMIQLGQLLMLELMVIFGGGILHSFSIFSLILAVLLWGEMFALKQNLNEYFMCKEGKSYGISIIGIGRIAVSVVQSILLILLAIFGW
;
A
#
# COMPACT_ATOMS: atom_id res chain seq x y z
N MET A 1 10.31 18.18 -22.42
CA MET A 1 9.60 17.85 -21.16
C MET A 1 8.92 16.46 -21.15
N ASN A 2 9.34 15.50 -22.00
CA ASN A 2 8.72 14.15 -22.09
C ASN A 2 9.60 13.00 -21.54
N ALA A 3 10.94 13.11 -21.62
CA ALA A 3 11.85 12.03 -21.19
C ALA A 3 11.71 11.68 -19.70
N GLY A 4 11.52 12.68 -18.82
CA GLY A 4 11.33 12.46 -17.38
C GLY A 4 10.04 11.72 -17.03
N ARG A 5 8.95 11.96 -17.78
CA ARG A 5 7.66 11.27 -17.56
C ARG A 5 7.74 9.81 -17.96
N ILE A 6 8.39 9.53 -19.09
CA ILE A 6 8.63 8.17 -19.58
C ILE A 6 9.47 7.37 -18.57
N LEU A 7 10.54 7.97 -18.05
CA LEU A 7 11.41 7.33 -17.08
C LEU A 7 10.67 7.05 -15.75
N CYS A 8 9.79 7.97 -15.33
CA CYS A 8 8.93 7.79 -14.16
C CYS A 8 7.91 6.64 -14.36
N SER A 9 7.24 6.56 -15.51
CA SER A 9 6.33 5.45 -15.83
C SER A 9 7.04 4.09 -15.85
N ILE A 10 8.28 4.03 -16.38
CA ILE A 10 9.07 2.78 -16.37
C ILE A 10 9.40 2.36 -14.93
N LEU A 11 9.84 3.31 -14.09
CA LEU A 11 10.12 3.06 -12.66
C LEU A 11 8.88 2.57 -11.91
N ILE A 12 7.73 3.19 -12.17
CA ILE A 12 6.45 2.78 -11.59
C ILE A 12 6.06 1.36 -12.05
N GLY A 13 6.19 1.06 -13.35
CA GLY A 13 5.92 -0.27 -13.89
C GLY A 13 6.82 -1.35 -13.28
N MET A 14 8.11 -1.08 -13.12
CA MET A 14 9.03 -1.98 -12.43
C MET A 14 8.61 -2.24 -10.98
N TYR A 15 8.17 -1.18 -10.28
CA TYR A 15 7.71 -1.27 -8.91
C TYR A 15 6.41 -2.09 -8.79
N ALA A 16 5.50 -1.98 -9.75
CA ALA A 16 4.28 -2.80 -9.82
C ALA A 16 4.60 -4.30 -9.93
N ILE A 17 5.52 -4.65 -10.85
CA ILE A 17 5.98 -6.04 -11.04
C ILE A 17 6.65 -6.56 -9.75
N TYR A 18 7.45 -5.71 -9.09
CA TYR A 18 8.08 -6.05 -7.83
C TYR A 18 7.06 -6.36 -6.72
N ILE A 19 5.99 -5.57 -6.61
CA ILE A 19 4.90 -5.80 -5.64
C ILE A 19 4.20 -7.13 -5.91
N ILE A 20 3.86 -7.41 -7.17
CA ILE A 20 3.17 -8.65 -7.57
C ILE A 20 4.04 -9.87 -7.29
N ARG A 21 5.33 -9.80 -7.65
CA ARG A 21 6.28 -10.92 -7.48
C ARG A 21 6.64 -11.17 -6.01
N ASN A 22 6.65 -10.12 -5.18
CA ASN A 22 7.05 -10.18 -3.78
C ASN A 22 5.85 -10.02 -2.82
N ASN A 23 4.76 -10.73 -3.13
CA ASN A 23 3.51 -10.70 -2.38
C ASN A 23 3.51 -11.59 -1.11
N THR A 24 4.68 -11.90 -0.55
CA THR A 24 4.78 -12.64 0.71
C THR A 24 5.02 -11.67 1.86
N ILE A 25 4.34 -11.89 2.99
CA ILE A 25 4.64 -11.21 4.25
C ILE A 25 5.32 -12.23 5.16
N THR A 26 6.52 -11.90 5.63
CA THR A 26 7.19 -12.68 6.67
C THR A 26 6.70 -12.19 8.02
N ILE A 27 6.09 -13.09 8.79
CA ILE A 27 5.39 -12.83 10.06
C ILE A 27 5.93 -13.85 11.05
N ALA A 28 6.69 -13.41 12.06
CA ALA A 28 7.28 -14.28 13.10
C ALA A 28 7.91 -15.58 12.54
N SER A 29 8.80 -15.47 11.55
CA SER A 29 9.44 -16.60 10.85
C SER A 29 8.53 -17.48 9.98
N ALA A 30 7.23 -17.22 9.90
CA ALA A 30 6.31 -17.84 8.95
C ALA A 30 6.13 -16.95 7.71
N ASN A 31 6.32 -17.53 6.52
CA ASN A 31 5.99 -16.86 5.27
C ASN A 31 4.51 -17.05 4.97
N THR A 32 3.70 -16.02 5.16
CA THR A 32 2.30 -16.02 4.76
C THR A 32 2.13 -15.25 3.46
N LYS A 33 1.24 -15.70 2.58
CA LYS A 33 0.87 -14.90 1.40
C LYS A 33 0.18 -13.64 1.90
N ARG A 34 0.59 -12.49 1.37
CA ARG A 34 -0.05 -11.19 1.59
C ARG A 34 -1.53 -11.29 1.22
N SER A 35 -2.38 -10.59 1.97
CA SER A 35 -3.78 -10.40 1.57
C SER A 35 -3.82 -9.90 0.13
N LEU A 36 -4.62 -10.58 -0.71
CA LEU A 36 -4.82 -10.20 -2.09
C LEU A 36 -5.36 -8.76 -2.17
N LEU A 37 -6.22 -8.39 -1.22
CA LEU A 37 -6.80 -7.05 -1.10
C LEU A 37 -5.71 -6.01 -0.80
N LEU A 38 -4.79 -6.28 0.13
CA LEU A 38 -3.67 -5.38 0.44
C LEU A 38 -2.71 -5.18 -0.76
N THR A 39 -2.61 -6.18 -1.65
CA THR A 39 -1.82 -6.09 -2.89
C THR A 39 -2.55 -5.26 -3.94
N MET A 40 -3.86 -5.45 -4.09
CA MET A 40 -4.71 -4.66 -4.99
C MET A 40 -4.76 -3.19 -4.59
N ILE A 41 -4.84 -2.89 -3.29
CA ILE A 41 -4.78 -1.51 -2.77
C ILE A 41 -3.44 -0.86 -3.13
N GLN A 42 -2.31 -1.54 -2.94
CA GLN A 42 -1.00 -0.99 -3.32
C GLN A 42 -0.85 -0.74 -4.81
N LEU A 43 -1.34 -1.66 -5.65
CA LEU A 43 -1.37 -1.47 -7.11
C LEU A 43 -2.28 -0.30 -7.48
N GLY A 44 -3.42 -0.14 -6.81
CA GLY A 44 -4.32 1.00 -6.98
C GLY A 44 -3.64 2.33 -6.64
N GLN A 45 -2.94 2.41 -5.50
CA GLN A 45 -2.17 3.60 -5.09
C GLN A 45 -1.06 3.94 -6.09
N LEU A 46 -0.42 2.92 -6.66
CA LEU A 46 0.63 3.08 -7.66
C LEU A 46 0.08 3.57 -9.00
N LEU A 47 -1.07 3.04 -9.43
CA LEU A 47 -1.79 3.49 -10.62
C LEU A 47 -2.18 4.98 -10.51
N MET A 48 -2.60 5.40 -9.31
CA MET A 48 -2.93 6.82 -9.07
C MET A 48 -1.73 7.75 -9.23
N LEU A 49 -0.56 7.32 -8.75
CA LEU A 49 0.70 8.05 -8.94
C LEU A 49 1.05 8.17 -10.44
N GLU A 50 0.92 7.08 -11.20
CA GLU A 50 1.20 7.10 -12.64
C GLU A 50 0.26 8.04 -13.40
N LEU A 51 -1.04 7.94 -13.14
CA LEU A 51 -2.01 8.83 -13.77
C LEU A 51 -1.77 10.29 -13.39
N MET A 52 -1.36 10.58 -12.16
CA MET A 52 -1.00 11.94 -11.75
C MET A 52 0.21 12.47 -12.52
N VAL A 53 1.22 11.63 -12.77
CA VAL A 53 2.39 11.96 -13.61
C VAL A 53 1.97 12.22 -15.06
N ILE A 54 0.94 11.53 -15.59
CA ILE A 54 0.43 11.66 -16.97
C ILE A 54 -0.54 12.83 -17.16
N PHE A 55 -1.36 13.15 -16.16
CA PHE A 55 -2.35 14.23 -16.25
C PHE A 55 -1.90 15.53 -15.61
N GLY A 56 -0.73 15.56 -14.95
CA GLY A 56 -0.09 16.78 -14.46
C GLY A 56 -0.91 17.57 -13.45
N GLY A 57 -1.85 16.91 -12.75
CA GLY A 57 -2.72 17.55 -11.76
C GLY A 57 -4.03 18.15 -12.30
N GLY A 58 -4.38 17.97 -13.58
CA GLY A 58 -5.65 18.49 -14.11
C GLY A 58 -6.92 17.91 -13.45
N ILE A 59 -6.81 16.78 -12.75
CA ILE A 59 -7.94 16.04 -12.14
C ILE A 59 -7.71 15.83 -10.62
N LEU A 60 -7.02 16.75 -9.94
CA LEU A 60 -6.61 16.57 -8.53
C LEU A 60 -7.77 16.23 -7.59
N HIS A 61 -8.96 16.77 -7.82
CA HIS A 61 -10.12 16.55 -6.95
C HIS A 61 -10.59 15.09 -6.93
N SER A 62 -10.80 14.45 -8.09
CA SER A 62 -11.20 13.04 -8.15
C SER A 62 -10.08 12.11 -7.66
N PHE A 63 -8.83 12.50 -7.89
CA PHE A 63 -7.65 11.78 -7.41
C PHE A 63 -7.53 11.81 -5.89
N SER A 64 -7.84 12.95 -5.28
CA SER A 64 -7.88 13.18 -3.84
C SER A 64 -8.89 12.27 -3.15
N ILE A 65 -10.15 12.25 -3.63
CA ILE A 65 -11.22 11.41 -3.06
C ILE A 65 -10.86 9.92 -3.14
N PHE A 66 -10.39 9.47 -4.29
CA PHE A 66 -10.06 8.06 -4.50
C PHE A 66 -8.85 7.62 -3.66
N SER A 67 -7.86 8.51 -3.49
CA SER A 67 -6.71 8.28 -2.59
C SER A 67 -7.12 8.13 -1.13
N LEU A 68 -8.09 8.93 -0.69
CA LEU A 68 -8.63 8.88 0.67
C LEU A 68 -9.39 7.56 0.92
N ILE A 69 -10.17 7.10 -0.07
CA ILE A 69 -10.84 5.78 -0.04
C ILE A 69 -9.80 4.65 0.06
N LEU A 70 -8.75 4.67 -0.77
CA LEU A 70 -7.66 3.69 -0.74
C LEU A 70 -6.94 3.67 0.62
N ALA A 71 -6.70 4.84 1.23
CA ALA A 71 -6.06 4.93 2.53
C ALA A 71 -6.92 4.32 3.66
N VAL A 72 -8.23 4.58 3.66
CA VAL A 72 -9.17 3.98 4.62
C VAL A 72 -9.23 2.46 4.45
N LEU A 73 -9.29 1.97 3.20
CA LEU A 73 -9.26 0.54 2.89
C LEU A 73 -7.97 -0.12 3.37
N LEU A 74 -6.83 0.56 3.19
CA LEU A 74 -5.53 0.06 3.66
C LEU A 74 -5.50 -0.10 5.17
N TRP A 75 -6.03 0.88 5.90
CA TRP A 75 -6.14 0.83 7.35
C TRP A 75 -7.04 -0.30 7.83
N GLY A 76 -8.20 -0.47 7.18
CA GLY A 76 -9.15 -1.56 7.49
C GLY A 76 -8.52 -2.95 7.30
N GLU A 77 -7.84 -3.16 6.18
CA GLU A 77 -7.13 -4.43 5.92
C GLU A 77 -6.00 -4.68 6.92
N MET A 78 -5.23 -3.66 7.31
CA MET A 78 -4.21 -3.81 8.34
C MET A 78 -4.80 -4.20 9.69
N PHE A 79 -5.96 -3.65 10.05
CA PHE A 79 -6.65 -3.99 11.29
C PHE A 79 -7.19 -5.43 11.26
N ALA A 80 -7.80 -5.85 10.16
CA ALA A 80 -8.28 -7.22 9.96
C ALA A 80 -7.12 -8.24 9.96
N LEU A 81 -6.00 -7.90 9.31
CA LEU A 81 -4.78 -8.71 9.32
C LEU A 81 -4.23 -8.84 10.74
N LYS A 82 -4.20 -7.75 11.52
CA LYS A 82 -3.79 -7.76 12.93
C LYS A 82 -4.68 -8.67 13.78
N GLN A 83 -6.00 -8.58 13.62
CA GLN A 83 -6.94 -9.42 14.39
C GLN A 83 -6.76 -10.91 14.06
N ASN A 84 -6.72 -11.28 12.78
CA ASN A 84 -6.50 -12.66 12.34
C ASN A 84 -5.17 -13.23 12.84
N LEU A 85 -4.10 -12.44 12.79
CA LEU A 85 -2.81 -12.86 13.32
C LEU A 85 -2.87 -13.05 14.83
N ASN A 86 -3.50 -12.13 15.54
CA ASN A 86 -3.61 -12.24 16.99
C ASN A 86 -4.40 -13.48 17.41
N GLU A 87 -5.48 -13.81 16.70
CA GLU A 87 -6.26 -15.03 16.91
C GLU A 87 -5.45 -16.29 16.60
N TYR A 88 -4.68 -16.28 15.50
CA TYR A 88 -3.78 -17.38 15.14
C TYR A 88 -2.71 -17.63 16.23
N PHE A 89 -2.03 -16.58 16.70
CA PHE A 89 -0.99 -16.71 17.72
C PHE A 89 -1.56 -17.01 19.11
N MET A 90 -2.75 -16.51 19.44
CA MET A 90 -3.45 -16.91 20.68
C MET A 90 -3.80 -18.40 20.65
N CYS A 91 -4.23 -18.94 19.51
CA CYS A 91 -4.55 -20.35 19.35
C CYS A 91 -3.30 -21.26 19.38
N LYS A 92 -2.17 -20.81 18.81
CA LYS A 92 -0.91 -21.59 18.72
C LYS A 92 0.00 -21.48 19.94
N GLU A 93 0.13 -20.30 20.53
CA GLU A 93 1.14 -19.99 21.55
C GLU A 93 0.55 -19.43 22.85
N GLY A 94 -0.77 -19.18 22.92
CA GLY A 94 -1.41 -18.54 24.07
C GLY A 94 -0.93 -17.10 24.31
N LYS A 95 -0.27 -16.49 23.31
CA LYS A 95 0.35 -15.16 23.39
C LYS A 95 -0.29 -14.22 22.39
N SER A 96 -0.72 -13.07 22.89
CA SER A 96 -1.15 -11.94 22.08
C SER A 96 0.09 -11.14 21.70
N TYR A 97 0.39 -11.08 20.40
CA TYR A 97 1.52 -10.29 19.92
C TYR A 97 1.01 -8.96 19.34
N GLY A 98 1.80 -7.89 19.55
CA GLY A 98 1.45 -6.53 19.12
C GLY A 98 1.69 -6.26 17.63
N ILE A 99 1.71 -4.98 17.25
CA ILE A 99 1.94 -4.52 15.86
C ILE A 99 3.32 -4.99 15.32
N SER A 100 4.24 -5.35 16.22
CA SER A 100 5.60 -5.86 15.94
C SER A 100 5.64 -7.16 15.14
N ILE A 101 4.54 -7.91 15.02
CA ILE A 101 4.48 -9.13 14.21
C ILE A 101 4.55 -8.81 12.71
N ILE A 102 3.93 -7.71 12.31
CA ILE A 102 3.65 -7.46 10.91
C ILE A 102 4.91 -6.86 10.28
N GLY A 103 5.48 -7.56 9.29
CA GLY A 103 6.74 -7.19 8.64
C GLY A 103 6.84 -5.68 8.32
N ILE A 104 7.63 -4.97 9.13
CA ILE A 104 7.66 -3.51 9.23
C ILE A 104 7.99 -2.84 7.89
N GLY A 105 8.88 -3.43 7.09
CA GLY A 105 9.39 -2.79 5.87
C GLY A 105 8.33 -2.51 4.80
N ARG A 106 7.48 -3.50 4.45
CA ARG A 106 6.52 -3.32 3.34
C ARG A 106 5.27 -2.54 3.73
N ILE A 107 4.88 -2.62 5.00
CA ILE A 107 3.78 -1.82 5.54
C ILE A 107 4.19 -0.37 5.64
N ALA A 108 5.43 -0.09 6.09
CA ALA A 108 5.96 1.26 6.11
C ALA A 108 5.89 1.90 4.72
N VAL A 109 6.25 1.18 3.65
CA VAL A 109 6.14 1.73 2.29
C VAL A 109 4.68 1.99 1.89
N SER A 110 3.76 1.10 2.21
CA SER A 110 2.32 1.32 1.94
C SER A 110 1.75 2.51 2.70
N VAL A 111 2.16 2.69 3.96
CA VAL A 111 1.74 3.80 4.82
C VAL A 111 2.34 5.10 4.30
N VAL A 112 3.62 5.13 3.96
CA VAL A 112 4.29 6.30 3.35
C VAL A 112 3.63 6.68 2.03
N GLN A 113 3.30 5.71 1.18
CA GLN A 113 2.61 5.94 -0.09
C GLN A 113 1.19 6.50 0.13
N SER A 114 0.49 6.01 1.15
CA SER A 114 -0.82 6.54 1.56
C SER A 114 -0.71 7.98 2.09
N ILE A 115 0.28 8.26 2.95
CA ILE A 115 0.54 9.60 3.49
C ILE A 115 0.88 10.58 2.37
N LEU A 116 1.74 10.16 1.43
CA LEU A 116 2.11 10.97 0.27
C LEU A 116 0.88 11.33 -0.56
N LEU A 117 0.02 10.35 -0.85
CA LEU A 117 -1.22 10.57 -1.59
C LEU A 117 -2.19 11.50 -0.84
N ILE A 118 -2.33 11.36 0.48
CA ILE A 118 -3.13 12.27 1.31
C ILE A 118 -2.54 13.68 1.30
N LEU A 119 -1.22 13.83 1.37
CA LEU A 119 -0.56 15.13 1.34
C LEU A 119 -0.79 15.83 -0.01
N LEU A 120 -0.63 15.10 -1.11
CA LEU A 120 -0.93 15.58 -2.47
C LEU A 120 -2.41 15.91 -2.66
N ALA A 121 -3.30 15.15 -2.03
CA ALA A 121 -4.72 15.41 -2.01
C ALA A 121 -5.09 16.71 -1.29
N ILE A 122 -4.41 17.05 -0.20
CA ILE A 122 -4.62 18.29 0.57
C ILE A 122 -3.98 19.49 -0.14
N PHE A 123 -2.73 19.37 -0.61
CA PHE A 123 -2.02 20.46 -1.30
C PHE A 123 -2.46 20.69 -2.74
N GLY A 124 -3.17 19.74 -3.34
CA GLY A 124 -3.76 19.85 -4.68
C GLY A 124 -5.13 20.54 -4.70
N TRP A 125 -5.65 20.95 -3.55
CA TRP A 125 -6.84 21.80 -3.41
C TRP A 125 -6.42 23.27 -3.33
#